data_AF-A0A1V3X3B2-F1
#
_entry.id   AF-A0A1V3X3B2-F1
#
_cell.length_a   1.000
_cell.length_b   1.000
_cell.length_c   1.000
_cell.angle_alpha   90.00
_cell.angle_beta   90.00
_cell.angle_gamma   90.00
#
_symmetry.space_group_name_H-M   'P 1'
#
loop_
_entity.id
_entity.type
_entity.pdbx_description
1 polymer ?
#
loop_
_entity_poly.entity_id
_entity_poly.type
_entity_poly.pdbx_seq_one_letter_code
_entity_poly.pdbx_strand_id
1 'polypeptide(L)'
;MAEPTVLLLSTSDTDLISARSSGKNYRWANPSRLSDDELPELLSGVSIVVVRILGGYRAWQSGVDVVIASGVPAVLVSGEQAADAELTDLSTVAAGTVVQAHIYLAHGGVDNLRQLYAFLSDTVLMTGYGFAPPLVTPTWGELARTDAAKIDCPTIAVLYYRAQHLAGNTAYVEALCRAIEDAGGRALPMYCASLRTAEPELLDRLADADAMVVTVLAAGGVKPPPPQPVATTTAGASNTLPHWISRSCRGSA
;
A
#
# COMPACT_ATOMS: atom_id res chain seq x y z
N MET A 1 -14.51 -27.50 16.23
CA MET A 1 -13.86 -27.56 14.90
C MET A 1 -12.50 -26.91 15.03
N ALA A 2 -11.49 -27.43 14.34
CA ALA A 2 -10.20 -26.77 14.27
C ALA A 2 -10.34 -25.43 13.51
N GLU A 3 -9.60 -24.40 13.92
CA GLU A 3 -9.57 -23.11 13.24
C GLU A 3 -9.04 -23.28 11.80
N PRO A 4 -9.76 -22.83 10.76
CA PRO A 4 -9.32 -22.96 9.37
C PRO A 4 -7.94 -22.33 9.15
N THR A 5 -7.14 -22.89 8.25
CA THR A 5 -5.90 -22.23 7.82
C THR A 5 -6.15 -21.58 6.46
N VAL A 6 -5.93 -20.27 6.35
CA VAL A 6 -6.01 -19.56 5.06
C VAL A 6 -4.60 -19.28 4.57
N LEU A 7 -4.25 -19.75 3.37
CA LEU A 7 -2.98 -19.45 2.73
C LEU A 7 -3.12 -18.16 1.90
N LEU A 8 -2.30 -17.15 2.19
CA LEU A 8 -2.20 -15.91 1.42
C LEU A 8 -0.90 -15.89 0.60
N LEU A 9 -1.04 -15.96 -0.72
CA LEU A 9 0.03 -15.87 -1.70
C LEU A 9 -0.06 -14.49 -2.37
N SER A 10 0.70 -13.51 -1.89
CA SER A 10 0.66 -12.14 -2.43
C SER A 10 2.04 -11.64 -2.79
N THR A 11 2.18 -11.01 -3.97
CA THR A 11 3.41 -10.30 -4.34
C THR A 11 3.61 -9.02 -3.55
N SER A 12 2.57 -8.53 -2.88
CA SER A 12 2.61 -7.40 -1.94
C SER A 12 2.98 -7.88 -0.53
N ASP A 13 4.21 -7.60 -0.11
CA ASP A 13 4.65 -7.87 1.27
C ASP A 13 3.80 -7.15 2.33
N THR A 14 3.14 -6.05 1.95
CA THR A 14 2.22 -5.33 2.83
C THR A 14 1.02 -6.18 3.20
N ASP A 15 0.52 -6.98 2.27
CA ASP A 15 -0.61 -7.88 2.52
C ASP A 15 -0.17 -8.98 3.51
N LEU A 16 1.04 -9.52 3.31
CA LEU A 16 1.60 -10.57 4.16
C LEU A 16 1.84 -10.07 5.59
N ILE A 17 2.39 -8.85 5.73
CA ILE A 17 2.57 -8.21 7.04
C ILE A 17 1.22 -7.91 7.69
N SER A 18 0.24 -7.42 6.92
CA SER A 18 -1.12 -7.15 7.43
C SER A 18 -1.82 -8.43 7.89
N ALA A 19 -1.66 -9.53 7.14
CA ALA A 19 -2.18 -10.85 7.51
C ALA A 19 -1.55 -11.35 8.81
N ARG A 20 -0.22 -11.24 8.96
CA ARG A 20 0.48 -11.56 10.21
C ARG A 20 -0.03 -10.72 11.39
N SER A 21 -0.16 -9.41 11.20
CA SER A 21 -0.62 -8.48 12.23
C SER A 21 -2.11 -8.62 12.56
N SER A 22 -2.91 -9.28 11.70
CA SER A 22 -4.35 -9.48 11.93
C SER A 22 -4.66 -10.38 13.13
N GLY A 23 -3.71 -11.24 13.50
CA GLY A 23 -3.86 -12.26 14.55
C GLY A 23 -4.68 -13.48 14.13
N LYS A 24 -5.06 -13.59 12.85
CA LYS A 24 -5.78 -14.74 12.30
C LYS A 24 -4.82 -15.83 11.82
N ASN A 25 -5.34 -17.06 11.71
CA ASN A 25 -4.57 -18.23 11.29
C ASN A 25 -4.27 -18.21 9.77
N TYR A 26 -3.43 -17.25 9.37
CA TYR A 26 -2.88 -17.19 8.03
C TYR A 26 -1.56 -17.96 7.95
N ARG A 27 -1.40 -18.69 6.85
CA ARG A 27 -0.08 -19.01 6.28
C ARG A 27 0.17 -18.01 5.15
N TRP A 28 1.40 -17.54 4.96
CA TRP A 28 1.66 -16.52 3.94
C TRP A 28 3.01 -16.73 3.26
N ALA A 29 3.06 -16.43 1.95
CA ALA A 29 4.31 -16.43 1.18
C ALA A 29 4.21 -15.43 0.02
N ASN A 30 5.38 -14.96 -0.45
CA ASN A 30 5.47 -14.11 -1.63
C ASN A 30 5.79 -14.99 -2.86
N PRO A 31 4.89 -15.08 -3.87
CA PRO A 31 5.11 -15.90 -5.06
C PRO A 31 6.41 -15.60 -5.81
N SER A 32 6.91 -14.36 -5.77
CA SER A 32 8.17 -13.98 -6.43
C SER A 32 9.42 -14.57 -5.77
N ARG A 33 9.29 -15.18 -4.58
CA ARG A 33 10.39 -15.80 -3.82
C ARG A 33 10.14 -17.27 -3.53
N LEU A 34 9.04 -17.81 -4.02
CA LEU A 34 8.64 -19.19 -3.77
C LEU A 34 9.24 -20.08 -4.84
N SER A 35 9.90 -21.15 -4.43
CA SER A 35 10.32 -22.22 -5.35
C SER A 35 9.16 -23.18 -5.63
N ASP A 36 9.22 -23.87 -6.78
CA ASP A 36 8.15 -24.78 -7.20
C ASP A 36 7.90 -25.93 -6.21
N ASP A 37 8.95 -26.35 -5.48
CA ASP A 37 8.89 -27.45 -4.51
C ASP A 37 8.23 -27.04 -3.18
N GLU A 38 8.21 -25.74 -2.84
CA GLU A 38 7.65 -25.24 -1.56
C GLU A 38 6.13 -25.09 -1.61
N LEU A 39 5.55 -24.84 -2.80
CA LEU A 39 4.11 -24.57 -2.93
C LEU A 39 3.23 -25.77 -2.48
N PRO A 40 3.52 -27.03 -2.87
CA PRO A 40 2.76 -28.18 -2.37
C PRO A 40 2.79 -28.33 -0.85
N GLU A 41 3.94 -28.06 -0.22
CA GLU A 41 4.05 -28.09 1.24
C GLU A 41 3.23 -26.98 1.89
N LEU A 42 3.25 -25.77 1.32
CA LEU A 42 2.43 -24.66 1.77
C LEU A 42 0.93 -24.92 1.62
N LEU A 43 0.51 -25.72 0.64
CA LEU A 43 -0.89 -26.10 0.44
C LEU A 43 -1.37 -27.19 1.42
N SER A 44 -0.44 -27.96 2.00
CA SER A 44 -0.78 -29.03 2.94
C SER A 44 -1.47 -28.49 4.20
N GLY A 45 -2.66 -29.03 4.48
CA GLY A 45 -3.49 -28.66 5.65
C GLY A 45 -4.19 -27.30 5.54
N VAL A 46 -4.16 -26.66 4.37
CA VAL A 46 -4.84 -25.38 4.11
C VAL A 46 -6.32 -25.63 3.78
N SER A 47 -7.18 -24.74 4.28
CA SER A 47 -8.63 -24.80 4.05
C SER A 47 -9.07 -23.89 2.90
N ILE A 48 -8.38 -22.78 2.67
CA ILE A 48 -8.65 -21.80 1.59
C ILE A 48 -7.32 -21.19 1.13
N VAL A 49 -7.15 -20.99 -0.17
CA VAL A 49 -6.01 -20.27 -0.76
C VAL A 49 -6.47 -18.96 -1.36
N VAL A 50 -5.73 -17.89 -1.11
CA VAL A 50 -5.93 -16.58 -1.71
C VAL A 50 -4.66 -16.21 -2.46
N VAL A 51 -4.76 -15.97 -3.77
CA VAL A 51 -3.65 -15.54 -4.62
C VAL A 51 -3.90 -14.11 -5.06
N ARG A 52 -2.95 -13.21 -4.81
CA ARG A 52 -2.97 -11.82 -5.26
C ARG A 52 -1.69 -11.45 -6.00
N ILE A 53 -1.81 -11.22 -7.31
CA ILE A 53 -0.66 -10.99 -8.20
C ILE A 53 -0.93 -9.86 -9.20
N LEU A 54 0.13 -9.17 -9.63
CA LEU A 54 0.07 -8.18 -10.71
C LEU A 54 0.33 -8.86 -12.06
N GLY A 55 -0.34 -8.39 -13.13
CA GLY A 55 -0.15 -8.94 -14.47
C GLY A 55 -0.99 -10.18 -14.80
N GLY A 56 -2.01 -10.48 -14.00
CA GLY A 56 -2.99 -11.53 -14.27
C GLY A 56 -2.43 -12.95 -14.20
N TYR A 57 -3.18 -13.91 -14.74
CA TYR A 57 -2.85 -15.34 -14.72
C TYR A 57 -1.44 -15.65 -15.27
N ARG A 58 -1.09 -15.03 -16.40
CA ARG A 58 0.19 -15.28 -17.09
C ARG A 58 1.43 -14.90 -16.27
N ALA A 59 1.29 -14.00 -15.30
CA ALA A 59 2.41 -13.58 -14.46
C ALA A 59 2.92 -14.70 -13.54
N TRP A 60 2.06 -15.65 -13.17
CA TRP A 60 2.43 -16.77 -12.30
C TRP A 60 1.61 -18.03 -12.62
N GLN A 61 1.56 -18.38 -13.90
CA GLN A 61 0.73 -19.46 -14.43
C GLN A 61 0.97 -20.81 -13.73
N SER A 62 2.22 -21.24 -13.59
CA SER A 62 2.56 -22.53 -12.98
C SER A 62 2.04 -22.64 -11.55
N GLY A 63 2.19 -21.58 -10.75
CA GLY A 63 1.70 -21.55 -9.37
C GLY A 63 0.17 -21.55 -9.29
N VAL A 64 -0.49 -20.79 -10.14
CA VAL A 64 -1.96 -20.78 -10.21
C VAL A 64 -2.51 -22.16 -10.61
N ASP A 65 -1.90 -22.81 -11.60
CA ASP A 65 -2.30 -24.15 -12.04
C ASP A 65 -2.15 -25.18 -10.91
N VAL A 66 -1.05 -25.12 -10.14
CA VAL A 66 -0.83 -25.99 -8.97
C VAL A 66 -1.87 -25.73 -7.87
N VAL A 67 -2.20 -24.46 -7.59
CA VAL A 67 -3.22 -24.09 -6.61
C VAL A 67 -4.58 -24.65 -7.01
N ILE A 68 -4.99 -24.49 -8.28
CA ILE A 68 -6.27 -25.01 -8.78
C ILE A 68 -6.27 -26.54 -8.73
N ALA A 69 -5.18 -27.19 -9.18
CA ALA A 69 -5.06 -28.64 -9.18
C ALA A 69 -5.06 -29.26 -7.78
N SER A 70 -4.71 -28.49 -6.74
CA SER A 70 -4.73 -28.95 -5.35
C SER A 70 -6.14 -29.29 -4.83
N GLY A 71 -7.19 -28.75 -5.47
CA GLY A 71 -8.58 -28.92 -5.05
C GLY A 71 -8.98 -28.10 -3.81
N VAL A 72 -8.06 -27.34 -3.22
CA VAL A 72 -8.39 -26.39 -2.15
C VAL A 72 -9.17 -25.21 -2.74
N PRO A 73 -10.24 -24.72 -2.07
CA PRO A 73 -10.95 -23.51 -2.50
C PRO A 73 -9.98 -22.34 -2.72
N ALA A 74 -9.98 -21.79 -3.93
CA ALA A 74 -8.99 -20.83 -4.41
C ALA A 74 -9.69 -19.53 -4.81
N VAL A 75 -9.19 -18.43 -4.26
CA VAL A 75 -9.63 -17.07 -4.55
C VAL A 75 -8.48 -16.35 -5.24
N LEU A 76 -8.62 -16.08 -6.54
CA LEU A 76 -7.59 -15.45 -7.35
C LEU A 76 -8.01 -14.00 -7.65
N VAL A 77 -7.19 -13.03 -7.24
CA VAL A 77 -7.49 -11.60 -7.37
C VAL A 77 -6.32 -10.83 -7.96
N SER A 78 -6.62 -9.72 -8.63
CA SER A 78 -5.58 -8.84 -9.16
C SER A 78 -4.92 -8.01 -8.05
N GLY A 79 -3.63 -7.76 -8.23
CA GLY A 79 -2.90 -6.74 -7.50
C GLY A 79 -3.23 -5.30 -7.95
N GLU A 80 -3.85 -5.14 -9.12
CA GLU A 80 -4.26 -3.85 -9.66
C GLU A 80 -5.51 -3.30 -8.94
N GLN A 81 -5.86 -2.04 -9.20
CA GLN A 81 -7.13 -1.48 -8.71
C GLN A 81 -8.34 -2.16 -9.36
N ALA A 82 -8.27 -2.38 -10.67
CA ALA A 82 -9.30 -3.09 -11.41
C ALA A 82 -9.26 -4.59 -11.09
N ALA A 83 -10.43 -5.21 -11.01
CA ALA A 83 -10.53 -6.66 -10.95
C ALA A 83 -10.13 -7.27 -12.31
N ASP A 84 -9.58 -8.48 -12.26
CA ASP A 84 -9.21 -9.27 -13.44
C ASP A 84 -10.27 -10.36 -13.66
N ALA A 85 -10.89 -10.34 -14.84
CA ALA A 85 -11.95 -11.28 -15.18
C ALA A 85 -11.43 -12.71 -15.37
N GLU A 86 -10.23 -12.89 -15.94
CA GLU A 86 -9.63 -14.21 -16.13
C GLU A 86 -9.31 -14.85 -14.78
N LEU A 87 -8.75 -14.10 -13.83
CA LEU A 87 -8.53 -14.58 -12.46
C LEU A 87 -9.85 -14.90 -11.74
N THR A 88 -10.89 -14.09 -11.97
CA THR A 88 -12.21 -14.33 -11.37
C THR A 88 -12.81 -15.64 -11.89
N ASP A 89 -12.72 -15.90 -13.19
CA ASP A 89 -13.25 -17.11 -13.83
C ASP A 89 -12.45 -18.37 -13.45
N LEU A 90 -11.14 -18.23 -13.21
CA LEU A 90 -10.27 -19.32 -12.76
C LEU A 90 -10.40 -19.65 -11.27
N SER A 91 -11.00 -18.76 -10.47
CA SER A 91 -11.23 -19.00 -9.05
C SER A 91 -12.22 -20.15 -8.84
N THR A 92 -12.02 -20.95 -7.80
CA THR A 92 -12.87 -22.14 -7.52
C THR A 92 -13.99 -21.86 -6.51
N VAL A 93 -14.24 -20.59 -6.22
CA VAL A 93 -15.34 -20.09 -5.38
C VAL A 93 -16.30 -19.23 -6.20
N ALA A 94 -17.44 -18.86 -5.64
CA ALA A 94 -18.39 -17.98 -6.33
C ALA A 94 -17.76 -16.62 -6.67
N ALA A 95 -18.08 -16.08 -7.85
CA ALA A 95 -17.53 -14.80 -8.32
C ALA A 95 -17.76 -13.64 -7.33
N GLY A 96 -18.90 -13.61 -6.64
CA GLY A 96 -19.16 -12.62 -5.58
C GLY A 96 -18.18 -12.69 -4.41
N THR A 97 -17.69 -13.89 -4.07
CA THR A 97 -16.65 -14.09 -3.05
C THR A 97 -15.32 -13.52 -3.51
N VAL A 98 -14.97 -13.73 -4.79
CA VAL A 98 -13.73 -13.20 -5.39
C VAL A 98 -13.76 -11.67 -5.40
N VAL A 99 -14.85 -11.07 -5.87
CA VAL A 99 -15.02 -9.61 -5.91
C VAL A 99 -14.89 -9.01 -4.52
N GLN A 100 -15.54 -9.59 -3.52
CA GLN A 100 -15.45 -9.08 -2.15
C GLN A 100 -14.05 -9.23 -1.57
N ALA A 101 -13.36 -10.35 -1.82
CA ALA A 101 -11.98 -10.55 -1.42
C ALA A 101 -11.02 -9.54 -2.07
N HIS A 102 -11.23 -9.25 -3.36
CA HIS A 102 -10.50 -8.20 -4.08
C HIS A 102 -10.65 -6.84 -3.39
N ILE A 103 -11.87 -6.48 -2.97
CA ILE A 103 -12.13 -5.20 -2.30
C ILE A 103 -11.44 -5.12 -0.93
N TYR A 104 -11.48 -6.17 -0.11
CA TYR A 104 -10.73 -6.20 1.15
C TYR A 104 -9.23 -6.00 0.95
N LEU A 105 -8.65 -6.68 -0.05
CA LEU A 105 -7.22 -6.60 -0.35
C LEU A 105 -6.82 -5.27 -1.00
N ALA A 106 -7.68 -4.69 -1.83
CA ALA A 106 -7.46 -3.38 -2.46
C ALA A 106 -7.44 -2.26 -1.41
N HIS A 107 -8.36 -2.29 -0.44
CA HIS A 107 -8.30 -1.37 0.69
C HIS A 107 -7.13 -1.72 1.62
N GLY A 108 -6.89 -3.00 1.88
CA GLY A 108 -5.76 -3.50 2.64
C GLY A 108 -5.80 -3.11 4.13
N GLY A 109 -4.72 -3.43 4.84
CA GLY A 109 -4.57 -3.12 6.27
C GLY A 109 -5.10 -4.21 7.20
N VAL A 110 -4.66 -4.13 8.46
CA VAL A 110 -4.81 -5.19 9.46
C VAL A 110 -6.27 -5.58 9.70
N ASP A 111 -7.18 -4.61 9.82
CA ASP A 111 -8.59 -4.88 10.06
C ASP A 111 -9.27 -5.53 8.85
N ASN A 112 -8.98 -5.07 7.63
CA ASN A 112 -9.51 -5.68 6.42
C ASN A 112 -9.02 -7.12 6.24
N LEU A 113 -7.75 -7.41 6.52
CA LEU A 113 -7.23 -8.78 6.48
C LEU A 113 -7.87 -9.67 7.56
N ARG A 114 -8.16 -9.12 8.75
CA ARG A 114 -8.90 -9.84 9.80
C ARG A 114 -10.32 -10.19 9.35
N GLN A 115 -11.02 -9.24 8.72
CA GLN A 115 -12.38 -9.45 8.22
C GLN A 115 -12.41 -10.35 6.98
N LEU A 116 -11.40 -10.26 6.11
CA LEU A 116 -11.25 -11.15 4.95
C LEU A 116 -11.17 -12.61 5.39
N TYR A 117 -10.37 -12.92 6.40
CA TYR A 117 -10.29 -14.28 6.96
C TYR A 117 -11.66 -14.79 7.41
N ALA A 118 -12.39 -13.99 8.19
CA ALA A 118 -13.70 -14.36 8.71
C ALA A 118 -14.73 -14.50 7.58
N PHE A 119 -14.72 -13.58 6.63
CA PHE A 119 -15.54 -13.61 5.43
C PHE A 119 -15.34 -14.89 4.62
N LEU A 120 -14.10 -15.24 4.31
CA LEU A 120 -13.79 -16.44 3.54
C LEU A 120 -14.16 -17.71 4.31
N SER A 121 -13.85 -17.76 5.60
CA SER A 121 -14.20 -18.91 6.44
C SER A 121 -15.71 -19.13 6.49
N ASP A 122 -16.49 -18.07 6.75
CA ASP A 122 -17.94 -18.18 6.86
C ASP A 122 -18.61 -18.45 5.51
N THR A 123 -18.10 -17.85 4.43
CA THR A 123 -18.71 -17.95 3.09
C THR A 123 -18.36 -19.26 2.38
N VAL A 124 -17.12 -19.73 2.51
CA VAL A 124 -16.62 -20.90 1.79
C VAL A 124 -16.75 -22.17 2.61
N LEU A 125 -16.51 -22.09 3.93
CA LEU A 125 -16.50 -23.25 4.82
C LEU A 125 -17.72 -23.32 5.73
N MET A 126 -18.66 -22.36 5.61
CA MET A 126 -19.88 -22.28 6.43
C MET A 126 -19.59 -22.27 7.94
N THR A 127 -18.52 -21.58 8.34
CA THR A 127 -18.25 -21.30 9.76
C THR A 127 -19.19 -20.21 10.30
N GLY A 128 -18.89 -19.63 11.47
CA GLY A 128 -19.73 -18.59 12.08
C GLY A 128 -18.94 -17.59 12.91
N TYR A 129 -17.82 -17.09 12.38
CA TYR A 129 -17.03 -16.04 13.03
C TYR A 129 -17.75 -14.69 13.03
N GLY A 130 -18.54 -14.42 12.00
CA GLY A 130 -19.07 -13.09 11.69
C GLY A 130 -18.00 -12.18 11.09
N PHE A 131 -18.37 -11.42 10.06
CA PHE A 131 -17.49 -10.48 9.39
C PHE A 131 -18.17 -9.13 9.16
N ALA A 132 -17.39 -8.05 9.22
CA ALA A 132 -17.79 -6.70 8.86
C ALA A 132 -17.37 -6.40 7.41
N PRO A 133 -18.09 -5.54 6.65
CA PRO A 133 -17.73 -5.20 5.28
C PRO A 133 -16.36 -4.52 5.18
N PRO A 134 -15.75 -4.46 3.99
CA PRO A 134 -14.45 -3.80 3.79
C PRO A 134 -14.45 -2.36 4.29
N LEU A 135 -13.45 -2.04 5.12
CA LEU A 135 -13.20 -0.70 5.58
C LEU A 135 -12.46 0.08 4.49
N VAL A 136 -13.15 1.07 3.92
CA VAL A 136 -12.57 1.99 2.95
C VAL A 136 -11.47 2.79 3.65
N THR A 137 -10.23 2.54 3.26
CA THR A 137 -9.10 3.34 3.74
C THR A 137 -8.73 4.39 2.68
N PRO A 138 -8.60 5.67 3.06
CA PRO A 138 -8.23 6.74 2.14
C PRO A 138 -6.97 6.39 1.33
N THR A 139 -6.95 6.77 0.06
CA THR A 139 -5.82 6.62 -0.87
C THR A 139 -4.61 7.47 -0.47
N TRP A 140 -4.84 8.53 0.29
CA TRP A 140 -3.85 9.37 0.94
C TRP A 140 -4.37 9.87 2.29
N GLY A 141 -3.48 10.40 3.12
CA GLY A 141 -3.87 11.04 4.37
C GLY A 141 -2.68 11.50 5.21
N GLU A 142 -2.97 12.27 6.24
CA GLU A 142 -1.99 12.75 7.21
C GLU A 142 -1.84 11.75 8.36
N LEU A 143 -0.60 11.49 8.78
CA LEU A 143 -0.35 10.78 10.03
C LEU A 143 -0.52 11.77 11.18
N ALA A 144 -1.58 11.58 11.97
CA ALA A 144 -1.85 12.42 13.12
C ALA A 144 -0.68 12.36 14.12
N ARG A 145 -0.15 13.53 14.50
CA ARG A 145 0.88 13.69 15.53
C ARG A 145 0.44 14.78 16.50
N THR A 146 0.83 14.64 17.76
CA THR A 146 0.33 15.47 18.87
C THR A 146 1.08 16.81 19.00
N ASP A 147 2.09 17.07 18.17
CA ASP A 147 2.99 18.21 18.35
C ASP A 147 2.51 19.49 17.65
N ALA A 148 2.55 20.57 18.43
CA ALA A 148 1.85 21.82 18.22
C ALA A 148 2.51 22.77 17.20
N ALA A 149 1.66 23.61 16.60
CA ALA A 149 1.97 24.59 15.58
C ALA A 149 3.08 25.59 16.00
N LYS A 150 4.29 25.40 15.47
CA LYS A 150 5.24 26.51 15.27
C LYS A 150 4.82 27.23 13.99
N ILE A 151 4.23 28.42 14.14
CA ILE A 151 3.63 29.19 13.04
C ILE A 151 4.71 29.83 12.13
N ASP A 152 5.90 30.11 12.67
CA ASP A 152 7.02 30.76 11.95
C ASP A 152 8.19 29.79 11.63
N CYS A 153 7.89 28.59 11.16
CA CYS A 153 8.93 27.63 10.75
C CYS A 153 8.59 26.94 9.43
N PRO A 154 9.61 26.50 8.66
CA PRO A 154 9.37 25.84 7.40
C PRO A 154 8.64 24.51 7.60
N THR A 155 7.62 24.29 6.79
CA THR A 155 6.85 23.05 6.72
C THR A 155 7.55 22.07 5.80
N ILE A 156 7.90 20.91 6.32
CA ILE A 156 8.55 19.84 5.56
C ILE A 156 7.59 18.66 5.47
N ALA A 157 7.05 18.41 4.28
CA ALA A 157 6.22 17.24 4.04
C ALA A 157 7.09 15.98 3.97
N VAL A 158 6.68 14.93 4.66
CA VAL A 158 7.32 13.61 4.62
C VAL A 158 6.35 12.66 3.93
N LEU A 159 6.60 12.39 2.65
CA LEU A 159 5.75 11.49 1.86
C LEU A 159 6.27 10.07 1.90
N TYR A 160 5.37 9.14 2.22
CA TYR A 160 5.66 7.72 2.27
C TYR A 160 4.51 6.88 1.70
N TYR A 161 4.79 5.61 1.40
CA TYR A 161 3.79 4.73 0.81
C TYR A 161 2.66 4.42 1.80
N ARG A 162 1.40 4.55 1.34
CA ARG A 162 0.18 4.10 2.04
C ARG A 162 0.30 2.67 2.57
N ALA A 163 0.97 1.80 1.83
CA ALA A 163 1.28 0.45 2.24
C ALA A 163 1.97 0.36 3.62
N GLN A 164 2.96 1.23 3.89
CA GLN A 164 3.66 1.25 5.18
C GLN A 164 2.74 1.75 6.31
N HIS A 165 1.85 2.70 6.00
CA HIS A 165 0.84 3.18 6.95
C HIS A 165 -0.10 2.05 7.37
N LEU A 166 -0.64 1.32 6.39
CA LEU A 166 -1.57 0.21 6.62
C LEU A 166 -0.94 -0.99 7.33
N ALA A 167 0.35 -1.23 7.09
CA ALA A 167 1.12 -2.25 7.79
C ALA A 167 1.47 -1.84 9.24
N GLY A 168 1.24 -0.59 9.64
CA GLY A 168 1.69 -0.04 10.92
C GLY A 168 3.21 0.19 10.99
N ASN A 169 3.91 0.10 9.87
CA ASN A 169 5.37 0.27 9.78
C ASN A 169 5.75 1.75 9.65
N THR A 170 5.29 2.60 10.57
CA THR A 170 5.49 4.06 10.51
C THR A 170 6.62 4.56 11.41
N ALA A 171 7.34 3.67 12.11
CA ALA A 171 8.40 4.06 13.05
C ALA A 171 9.53 4.88 12.41
N TYR A 172 9.92 4.57 11.16
CA TYR A 172 10.94 5.35 10.45
C TYR A 172 10.43 6.74 10.04
N VAL A 173 9.13 6.87 9.75
CA VAL A 173 8.49 8.15 9.44
C VAL A 173 8.50 9.02 10.69
N GLU A 174 8.15 8.44 11.85
CA GLU A 174 8.19 9.13 13.14
C GLU A 174 9.60 9.63 13.47
N ALA A 175 10.62 8.79 13.28
CA ALA A 175 12.01 9.19 13.51
C ALA A 175 12.45 10.36 12.60
N LEU A 176 12.04 10.34 11.33
CA LEU A 176 12.32 11.44 10.40
C LEU A 176 11.58 12.72 10.78
N CYS A 177 10.33 12.61 11.23
CA CYS A 177 9.57 13.78 11.68
C CYS A 177 10.21 14.44 12.90
N ARG A 178 10.67 13.65 13.89
CA ARG A 178 11.41 14.17 15.05
C ARG A 178 12.68 14.91 14.63
N ALA A 179 13.44 14.35 13.69
CA ALA A 179 14.65 14.99 13.19
C ALA A 179 14.37 16.34 12.51
N ILE A 180 13.24 16.47 11.80
CA ILE A 180 12.80 17.74 11.20
C ILE A 180 12.45 18.76 12.29
N GLU A 181 11.76 18.32 13.34
CA GLU A 181 11.35 19.17 14.46
C GLU A 181 12.52 19.65 15.30
N ASP A 182 13.49 18.78 15.55
CA ASP A 182 14.76 19.08 16.22
C ASP A 182 15.60 20.09 15.41
N ALA A 183 15.52 20.02 14.07
CA ALA A 183 16.12 21.00 13.16
C ALA A 183 15.35 22.33 13.08
N GLY A 184 14.23 22.45 13.81
CA GLY A 184 13.42 23.67 13.89
C GLY A 184 12.34 23.80 12.83
N GLY A 185 12.05 22.76 12.04
CA GLY A 185 10.94 22.75 11.08
C GLY A 185 9.63 22.20 11.66
N ARG A 186 8.58 22.24 10.85
CA ARG A 186 7.29 21.58 11.10
C ARG A 186 7.15 20.36 10.20
N ALA A 187 7.13 19.17 10.79
CA ALA A 187 6.93 17.94 10.01
C ALA A 187 5.44 17.79 9.59
N LEU A 188 5.22 17.46 8.32
CA LEU A 188 3.91 17.11 7.77
C LEU A 188 3.97 15.70 7.16
N PRO A 189 3.84 14.63 7.96
CA PRO A 189 3.88 13.27 7.46
C PRO A 189 2.58 12.91 6.73
N MET A 190 2.71 12.53 5.47
CA MET A 190 1.59 12.15 4.61
C MET A 190 1.87 10.83 3.93
N TYR A 191 0.86 9.97 3.88
CA TYR A 191 0.92 8.76 3.09
C TYR A 191 0.13 8.93 1.79
N CYS A 192 0.56 8.26 0.73
CA CYS A 192 -0.21 8.16 -0.50
C CYS A 192 0.03 6.82 -1.19
N ALA A 193 -0.93 6.34 -1.98
CA ALA A 193 -0.77 5.14 -2.80
C ALA A 193 0.23 5.36 -3.95
N SER A 194 0.17 6.52 -4.61
CA SER A 194 1.02 6.86 -5.76
C SER A 194 1.08 8.37 -5.94
N LEU A 195 2.28 8.91 -6.21
CA LEU A 195 2.44 10.29 -6.64
C LEU A 195 2.18 10.52 -8.13
N ARG A 196 2.26 9.47 -8.96
CA ARG A 196 2.01 9.59 -10.42
C ARG A 196 0.55 9.87 -10.73
N THR A 197 -0.32 9.36 -9.87
CA THR A 197 -1.78 9.48 -9.95
C THR A 197 -2.29 10.08 -8.64
N ALA A 198 -1.57 11.09 -8.13
CA ALA A 198 -1.94 11.81 -6.93
C ALA A 198 -3.30 12.49 -7.13
N GLU A 199 -4.13 12.44 -6.10
CA GLU A 199 -5.41 13.14 -6.08
C GLU A 199 -5.18 14.66 -5.99
N PRO A 200 -6.06 15.49 -6.61
CA PRO A 200 -5.93 16.93 -6.53
C PRO A 200 -5.84 17.45 -5.09
N GLU A 201 -6.64 16.90 -4.16
CA GLU A 201 -6.61 17.34 -2.76
C GLU A 201 -5.27 17.05 -2.07
N LEU A 202 -4.59 15.96 -2.44
CA LEU A 202 -3.24 15.66 -1.95
C LEU A 202 -2.23 16.70 -2.47
N LEU A 203 -2.33 17.08 -3.75
CA LEU A 203 -1.45 18.07 -4.36
C LEU A 203 -1.66 19.46 -3.75
N ASP A 204 -2.91 19.85 -3.52
CA ASP A 204 -3.25 21.10 -2.84
C ASP A 204 -2.66 21.12 -1.43
N ARG A 205 -2.78 20.02 -0.69
CA ARG A 205 -2.20 19.91 0.65
C ARG A 205 -0.68 19.94 0.66
N LEU A 206 -0.05 19.36 -0.36
CA LEU A 206 1.41 19.41 -0.54
C LEU A 206 1.92 20.81 -0.89
N ALA A 207 1.09 21.65 -1.52
CA ALA A 207 1.46 23.03 -1.84
C ALA A 207 1.63 23.92 -0.58
N ASP A 208 1.06 23.52 0.57
CA ASP A 208 1.30 24.19 1.86
C ASP A 208 2.69 23.91 2.45
N ALA A 209 3.45 22.96 1.87
CA ALA A 209 4.78 22.61 2.35
C ALA A 209 5.87 23.43 1.65
N ASP A 210 6.84 23.90 2.41
CA ASP A 210 8.02 24.62 1.89
C ASP A 210 9.02 23.66 1.21
N ALA A 211 9.06 22.40 1.67
CA ALA A 211 9.88 21.35 1.07
C ALA A 211 9.25 19.97 1.27
N MET A 212 9.75 18.98 0.51
CA MET A 212 9.27 17.60 0.54
C MET A 212 10.44 16.62 0.66
N VAL A 213 10.33 15.68 1.60
CA VAL A 213 11.13 14.46 1.66
C VAL A 213 10.26 13.32 1.16
N VAL A 214 10.63 12.74 0.01
CA VAL A 214 9.87 11.66 -0.63
C VAL A 214 10.58 10.33 -0.46
N THR A 215 9.91 9.35 0.15
CA THR A 215 10.40 7.95 0.22
C THR A 215 9.64 7.03 -0.73
N VAL A 216 8.65 7.58 -1.44
CA VAL A 216 7.98 6.94 -2.56
C VAL A 216 8.80 7.10 -3.84
N LEU A 217 8.76 6.09 -4.70
CA LEU A 217 9.52 6.09 -5.95
C LEU A 217 8.90 7.12 -6.91
N ALA A 218 9.49 8.32 -6.96
CA ALA A 218 9.11 9.41 -7.85
C ALA A 218 9.74 9.30 -9.25
N ALA A 219 10.30 8.14 -9.63
CA ALA A 219 10.89 7.96 -10.95
C ALA A 219 9.77 7.76 -11.98
N GLY A 220 9.18 8.86 -12.46
CA GLY A 220 8.45 8.94 -13.73
C GLY A 220 9.20 9.93 -14.61
N GLY A 221 9.63 9.47 -15.79
CA GLY A 221 10.32 10.32 -16.75
C GLY A 221 9.59 11.64 -16.96
N VAL A 222 10.36 12.72 -17.04
CA VAL A 222 9.87 14.06 -17.34
C VAL A 222 9.02 13.96 -18.61
N LYS A 223 7.68 14.03 -18.49
CA LYS A 223 6.84 14.26 -19.66
C LYS A 223 7.13 15.71 -20.05
N PRO A 224 7.80 15.99 -21.18
CA PRO A 224 8.06 17.36 -21.55
C PRO A 224 6.71 18.09 -21.63
N PRO A 225 6.63 19.33 -21.15
CA PRO A 225 5.44 20.13 -21.34
C PRO A 225 5.14 20.21 -22.84
N PRO A 226 3.85 20.29 -23.24
CA PRO A 226 3.51 20.53 -24.64
C PRO A 226 4.26 21.78 -25.12
N PRO A 227 4.76 21.80 -26.37
CA PRO A 227 5.58 22.88 -26.87
C PRO A 227 4.83 24.21 -26.77
N GLN A 228 5.29 25.08 -25.86
CA GLN A 228 4.89 26.48 -25.80
C GLN A 228 5.65 27.23 -26.91
N PRO A 229 5.01 28.16 -27.64
CA PRO A 229 5.74 29.00 -28.59
C PRO A 229 6.78 29.84 -27.84
N VAL A 230 8.06 29.60 -28.13
CA VAL A 230 9.18 30.30 -27.50
C VAL A 230 9.24 31.74 -28.01
N ALA A 231 9.04 32.71 -27.11
CA ALA A 231 9.52 34.06 -27.31
C ALA A 231 10.99 34.08 -26.86
N THR A 232 11.90 34.21 -27.83
CA THR A 232 13.33 34.28 -27.59
C THR A 232 13.65 35.59 -26.86
N THR A 233 14.17 35.51 -25.64
CA THR A 233 14.91 36.64 -25.04
C THR A 233 16.13 36.08 -24.31
N THR A 234 17.29 36.49 -24.79
CA THR A 234 18.62 36.09 -24.30
C THR A 234 18.99 36.92 -23.07
N ALA A 235 19.35 36.28 -21.95
CA ALA A 235 20.12 36.95 -20.90
C ALA A 235 20.90 35.96 -20.00
N GLY A 236 22.23 36.09 -20.06
CA GLY A 236 23.21 36.08 -18.96
C GLY A 236 23.13 35.03 -17.85
N ALA A 237 24.13 34.14 -17.81
CA ALA A 237 24.40 33.24 -16.70
C ALA A 237 24.89 33.98 -15.44
N SER A 238 24.33 33.62 -14.27
CA SER A 238 25.00 33.82 -12.98
C SER A 238 24.77 32.57 -12.11
N ASN A 239 25.83 32.12 -11.46
CA ASN A 239 25.93 30.85 -10.75
C ASN A 239 25.87 31.12 -9.25
N THR A 240 24.75 30.83 -8.59
CA THR A 240 24.60 30.90 -7.12
C THR A 240 23.71 29.78 -6.60
N LEU A 241 24.21 29.08 -5.57
CA LEU A 241 23.51 28.04 -4.78
C LEU A 241 22.27 28.61 -4.06
N PRO A 242 21.22 27.81 -3.82
CA PRO A 242 19.95 28.30 -3.31
C PRO A 242 19.97 28.65 -1.80
N HIS A 243 19.31 29.77 -1.48
CA HIS A 243 19.43 30.58 -0.27
C HIS A 243 18.60 30.10 0.95
N TRP A 244 18.08 28.87 0.96
CA TRP A 244 17.08 28.45 1.97
C TRP A 244 17.66 27.95 3.30
N ILE A 245 18.99 27.80 3.43
CA ILE A 245 19.65 27.30 4.65
C ILE A 245 19.67 28.35 5.80
N SER A 246 19.29 29.62 5.56
CA SER A 246 19.56 30.71 6.52
C SER A 246 18.40 31.16 7.42
N ARG A 247 17.25 30.48 7.45
CA ARG A 247 16.14 30.85 8.37
C ARG A 247 16.18 30.02 9.65
N SER A 248 17.03 30.42 10.59
CA SER A 248 17.00 29.92 11.97
C SER A 248 15.84 30.58 12.74
N CYS A 249 14.94 29.79 13.30
CA CYS A 249 13.92 30.26 14.24
C CYS A 249 14.59 30.88 15.47
N ARG A 250 14.33 32.17 15.74
CA ARG A 250 14.66 32.78 17.04
C ARG A 250 13.44 32.62 17.94
N GLY A 251 13.60 31.83 19.00
CA GLY A 251 12.60 31.76 20.07
C GLY A 251 12.56 33.07 20.86
N SER A 252 11.37 33.61 21.04
CA SER A 252 11.09 34.58 22.11
C SER A 252 10.64 33.80 23.34
N ALA A 253 11.26 34.12 24.47
CA ALA A 253 11.05 33.55 25.80
C ALA A 253 9.61 33.66 26.31
#